data_AF-A0A0V0VJP4-F1
#
_entry.id   AF-A0A0V0VJP4-F1
#
_cell.length_a   1.000
_cell.length_b   1.000
_cell.length_c   1.000
_cell.angle_alpha   90.00
_cell.angle_beta   90.00
_cell.angle_gamma   90.00
#
_symmetry.space_group_name_H-M   'P 1'
#
loop_
_entity.id
_entity.type
_entity.pdbx_description
1 polymer ?
#
loop_
_entity_poly.entity_id
_entity_poly.type
_entity_poly.pdbx_seq_one_letter_code
_entity_poly.pdbx_strand_id
1 'polypeptide(L)'
;LRKLCVGSLKVENVLGPITVKDTEIPKKQDSARWSVPKSDPDFVCLSNTGRTANDAKYGATVACVLSKEAAALFRKMINTNNLDACT
;
A
#
# COMPACT_ATOMS: atom_id res chain seq x y z
N LEU A 1 -12.41 18.90 -14.90
CA LEU A 1 -11.54 18.02 -14.07
C LEU A 1 -10.16 17.94 -14.72
N ARG A 2 -9.10 18.42 -14.06
CA ARG A 2 -7.74 18.09 -14.50
C ARG A 2 -7.55 16.58 -14.33
N LYS A 3 -7.21 15.87 -15.41
CA LYS A 3 -6.77 14.47 -15.31
C LYS A 3 -5.49 14.45 -14.45
N LEU A 4 -5.59 13.92 -13.24
CA LEU A 4 -4.48 13.79 -12.28
C LEU A 4 -3.61 12.55 -12.54
N CYS A 5 -3.98 11.68 -13.49
CA CYS A 5 -3.20 10.51 -13.84
C CYS A 5 -2.29 10.81 -15.04
N VAL A 6 -1.15 11.44 -14.80
CA VAL A 6 -0.04 11.46 -15.76
C VAL A 6 1.16 10.79 -15.07
N GLY A 7 1.49 9.59 -15.51
CA GLY A 7 2.57 8.75 -14.95
C GLY A 7 2.06 7.56 -14.13
N SER A 8 2.90 6.53 -14.00
CA SER A 8 2.65 5.38 -13.14
C SER A 8 2.63 5.85 -11.68
N LEU A 9 1.51 5.64 -10.97
CA LEU A 9 1.42 5.91 -9.53
C LEU A 9 2.47 5.06 -8.82
N LYS A 10 3.52 5.69 -8.29
CA LYS A 10 4.53 5.02 -7.48
C LYS A 10 3.95 4.75 -6.12
N VAL A 11 3.64 3.49 -5.89
CA VAL A 11 3.08 2.99 -4.64
C VAL A 11 4.23 2.44 -3.79
N GLU A 12 4.32 2.84 -2.52
CA GLU A 12 5.33 2.28 -1.60
C GLU A 12 4.87 0.92 -1.06
N ASN A 13 5.79 -0.05 -1.07
CA ASN A 13 5.52 -1.41 -0.66
C ASN A 13 5.67 -1.56 0.86
N VAL A 14 4.77 -2.32 1.47
CA VAL A 14 4.86 -2.73 2.87
C VAL A 14 5.31 -4.19 2.87
N LEU A 15 6.56 -4.44 3.24
CA LEU A 15 7.19 -5.76 3.30
C LEU A 15 6.66 -6.63 4.45
N GLY A 16 5.93 -6.02 5.40
CA GLY A 16 5.51 -6.65 6.64
C GLY A 16 6.71 -6.94 7.57
N PRO A 17 6.46 -7.38 8.81
CA PRO A 17 5.16 -7.52 9.46
C PRO A 17 4.49 -6.17 9.73
N ILE A 18 3.16 -6.16 9.87
CA ILE A 18 2.39 -4.96 10.26
C ILE A 18 1.88 -5.07 11.69
N THR A 19 1.66 -3.95 12.35
CA THR A 19 1.16 -3.95 13.74
C THR A 19 -0.25 -3.39 13.80
N VAL A 20 -1.18 -4.15 14.38
CA VAL A 20 -2.56 -3.71 14.64
C VAL A 20 -2.84 -3.75 16.13
N LYS A 21 -3.10 -2.57 16.70
CA LYS A 21 -3.37 -2.33 18.13
C LYS A 21 -2.19 -2.67 19.05
N ASP A 22 -1.72 -3.92 19.04
CA ASP A 22 -0.47 -4.43 19.66
C ASP A 22 -0.07 -5.81 19.08
N THR A 23 -0.78 -6.27 18.05
CA THR A 23 -0.58 -7.58 17.43
C THR A 23 0.24 -7.44 16.17
N GLU A 24 1.37 -8.16 16.13
CA GLU A 24 2.21 -8.26 14.95
C GLU A 24 1.63 -9.29 13.98
N ILE A 25 1.23 -8.84 12.80
CA ILE A 25 0.71 -9.70 11.73
C ILE A 25 1.88 -10.00 10.79
N PRO A 26 2.36 -11.25 10.74
CA PRO A 26 3.47 -11.64 9.87
C PRO A 26 3.05 -11.53 8.40
N LYS A 27 4.03 -11.27 7.52
CA LYS A 27 3.81 -11.14 6.06
C LYS A 27 3.03 -12.31 5.45
N LYS A 28 3.16 -13.53 5.98
CA LYS A 28 2.41 -14.71 5.48
C LYS A 28 0.90 -14.63 5.73
N GLN A 29 0.47 -13.80 6.69
CA GLN A 29 -0.93 -13.58 7.06
C GLN A 29 -1.50 -12.28 6.47
N ASP A 30 -0.65 -11.36 6.01
CA ASP A 30 -1.05 -10.21 5.19
C ASP A 30 -0.92 -10.57 3.70
N SER A 31 -2.02 -10.52 2.94
CA SER A 31 -1.97 -10.77 1.50
C SER A 31 -1.13 -9.73 0.73
N ALA A 32 -0.71 -8.65 1.39
CA ALA A 32 0.01 -7.52 0.84
C ALA A 32 -0.72 -6.91 -0.37
N ARG A 33 -2.06 -6.81 -0.30
CA ARG A 33 -2.96 -6.35 -1.38
C ARG A 33 -3.52 -4.95 -1.13
N TRP A 34 -2.74 -4.10 -0.49
CA TRP A 34 -3.14 -2.75 -0.12
C TRP A 34 -1.94 -1.82 -0.13
N SER A 35 -2.08 -0.51 -0.14
CA SER A 35 -0.93 0.39 -0.11
C SER A 35 -1.29 1.82 0.23
N VAL A 36 -0.30 2.59 0.66
CA VAL A 36 -0.45 4.04 0.91
C VAL A 36 0.51 4.80 -0.02
N PRO A 37 0.02 5.70 -0.89
CA PRO A 37 0.87 6.47 -1.80
C PRO A 37 1.71 7.51 -1.04
N LYS A 38 2.94 7.79 -1.48
CA LYS A 38 3.75 8.85 -0.88
C LYS A 38 3.29 10.25 -1.28
N SER A 39 2.95 10.41 -2.57
CA SER A 39 2.54 11.69 -3.16
C SER A 39 1.19 12.19 -2.65
N ASP A 40 0.29 11.26 -2.32
CA ASP A 40 -1.09 11.56 -1.98
C ASP A 40 -1.42 10.89 -0.63
N PRO A 41 -1.07 11.54 0.50
CA PRO A 41 -0.98 10.89 1.79
C PRO A 41 -2.32 10.42 2.37
N ASP A 42 -3.42 11.00 1.88
CA ASP A 42 -4.80 10.74 2.29
C ASP A 42 -5.47 9.59 1.51
N PHE A 43 -4.75 8.94 0.60
CA PHE A 43 -5.25 7.76 -0.10
C PHE A 43 -4.81 6.46 0.57
N VAL A 44 -5.73 5.50 0.55
CA VAL A 44 -5.41 4.07 0.68
C VAL A 44 -5.87 3.38 -0.59
N CYS A 45 -5.04 2.48 -1.10
CA CYS A 45 -5.33 1.72 -2.32
C CYS A 45 -5.40 0.24 -2.01
N LEU A 46 -6.30 -0.48 -2.68
CA LEU A 46 -6.47 -1.94 -2.60
C LEU A 46 -6.26 -2.54 -3.99
N SER A 47 -5.55 -3.67 -4.06
CA SER A 47 -5.17 -4.33 -5.31
C SER A 47 -5.69 -5.78 -5.35
N ASN A 48 -6.01 -6.28 -6.55
CA ASN A 48 -6.31 -7.69 -6.74
C ASN A 48 -5.06 -8.58 -6.69
N THR A 49 -3.87 -8.02 -6.94
CA THR A 49 -2.59 -8.74 -6.90
C THR A 49 -1.75 -8.31 -5.71
N GLY A 50 -0.94 -9.26 -5.21
CA GLY A 50 0.08 -8.97 -4.22
C GLY A 50 1.20 -8.11 -4.82
N ARG A 51 2.15 -7.73 -3.96
CA ARG A 51 3.23 -6.80 -4.30
C ARG A 51 4.58 -7.51 -4.52
N THR A 52 4.59 -8.83 -4.73
CA THR A 52 5.85 -9.58 -4.96
C THR A 52 6.28 -9.51 -6.43
N ALA A 53 7.56 -9.75 -6.71
CA ALA A 53 8.08 -9.83 -8.09
C ALA A 53 7.38 -10.92 -8.93
N ASN A 54 6.83 -11.95 -8.28
CA ASN A 54 6.03 -12.97 -8.94
C ASN A 54 4.62 -12.48 -9.28
N ASP A 55 4.03 -11.62 -8.43
CA ASP A 55 2.72 -11.02 -8.66
C ASP A 55 2.77 -9.91 -9.73
N ALA A 56 3.89 -9.20 -9.84
CA ALA A 56 4.12 -8.13 -10.82
C ALA A 56 4.04 -8.58 -12.29
N LYS A 57 4.08 -9.90 -12.53
CA LYS A 57 3.89 -10.50 -13.87
C LYS A 57 2.43 -10.45 -14.33
N TYR A 58 1.48 -10.23 -13.41
CA TYR A 58 0.05 -10.17 -13.70
C TYR A 58 -0.44 -8.72 -13.68
N GLY A 59 -1.31 -8.38 -14.63
CA GLY A 59 -1.97 -7.07 -14.65
C GLY A 59 -2.77 -6.83 -13.36
N ALA A 60 -2.49 -5.74 -12.68
CA ALA A 60 -3.17 -5.35 -11.45
C ALA A 60 -4.27 -4.32 -11.74
N THR A 61 -5.40 -4.46 -11.05
CA THR A 61 -6.39 -3.39 -10.92
C THR A 61 -6.36 -2.88 -9.49
N VAL A 62 -6.35 -1.56 -9.34
CA VAL A 62 -6.23 -0.89 -8.05
C VAL A 62 -7.41 0.05 -7.85
N ALA A 63 -8.05 -0.03 -6.69
CA ALA A 63 -9.06 0.92 -6.24
C ALA A 63 -8.46 1.78 -5.12
N CYS A 64 -8.44 3.10 -5.29
CA CYS A 64 -7.95 4.04 -4.28
C CYS A 64 -9.11 4.83 -3.68
N VAL A 65 -9.16 4.91 -2.36
CA VAL A 65 -10.15 5.65 -1.58
C VAL A 65 -9.48 6.85 -0.94
N LEU A 66 -10.04 8.04 -1.16
CA LEU A 66 -9.64 9.27 -0.47
C LEU A 66 -10.30 9.31 0.90
N SER A 67 -9.54 9.02 1.95
CA SER A 67 -10.00 9.13 3.34
C SER A 67 -8.79 9.32 4.24
N LYS A 68 -8.71 10.49 4.85
CA LYS A 68 -7.63 10.88 5.76
C LYS A 68 -7.54 9.93 6.95
N GLU A 69 -8.68 9.56 7.53
CA GLU A 69 -8.76 8.70 8.70
C GLU A 69 -8.35 7.27 8.36
N ALA A 70 -8.81 6.73 7.22
CA ALA A 70 -8.40 5.42 6.76
C ALA A 70 -6.90 5.42 6.44
N ALA A 71 -6.41 6.38 5.66
CA ALA A 71 -4.99 6.46 5.33
C ALA A 71 -4.11 6.58 6.58
N ALA A 72 -4.52 7.36 7.59
CA ALA A 72 -3.82 7.45 8.86
C ALA A 72 -3.79 6.11 9.62
N LEU A 73 -4.90 5.36 9.63
CA LEU A 73 -4.95 4.02 10.22
C LEU A 73 -3.98 3.08 9.50
N PHE A 74 -4.03 3.01 8.16
CA PHE A 74 -3.15 2.15 7.38
C PHE A 74 -1.67 2.51 7.53
N ARG A 75 -1.34 3.79 7.62
CA ARG A 75 0.02 4.27 7.88
C ARG A 75 0.54 3.86 9.26
N LYS A 76 -0.31 3.86 10.29
CA LYS A 76 0.09 3.41 11.64
C LYS A 76 0.43 1.93 11.69
N MET A 77 -0.05 1.13 10.74
CA MET A 77 0.30 -0.29 10.63
C MET A 77 1.69 -0.52 9.99
N ILE A 78 2.28 0.51 9.39
CA ILE A 78 3.57 0.47 8.69
C ILE A 78 4.68 0.92 9.66
N ASN A 79 5.84 0.29 9.59
CA ASN A 79 7.04 0.68 10.33
C ASN A 79 8.17 1.04 9.36
N THR A 80 9.16 1.83 9.78
CA THR A 80 10.25 2.29 8.90
C THR A 80 11.07 1.15 8.30
N ASN A 81 11.05 -0.02 8.94
CA ASN A 81 11.79 -1.21 8.53
C ASN A 81 11.02 -2.08 7.52
N ASN A 82 9.72 -1.82 7.32
CA ASN A 82 8.87 -2.58 6.40
C ASN A 82 8.46 -1.77 5.17
N LEU A 83 9.00 -0.57 4.96
CA LEU A 83 8.80 0.22 3.75
C LEU A 83 9.86 -0.13 2.71
N ASP A 84 9.44 -0.71 1.59
CA ASP A 84 10.24 -0.85 0.38
C ASP A 84 9.84 0.29 -0.57
N ALA A 85 10.54 1.41 -0.43
CA ALA A 85 10.36 2.57 -1.28
C ALA A 85 11.04 2.31 -2.63
N CYS A 86 10.33 2.55 -3.72
CA CYS A 86 10.96 2.62 -5.03
C CYS A 86 11.95 3.81 -5.03
N THR A 87 13.26 3.51 -5.00
CA THR A 87 14.33 4.48 -5.33
C THR A 87 14.22 4.96 -6.77
#